data_AF-A0A550H1J5-F1
#
_entry.id   AF-A0A550H1J5-F1
#
_cell.length_a   1.000
_cell.length_b   1.000
_cell.length_c   1.000
_cell.angle_alpha   90.00
_cell.angle_beta   90.00
_cell.angle_gamma   90.00
#
_symmetry.space_group_name_H-M   'P 1'
#
loop_
_entity.id
_entity.type
_entity.pdbx_description
1 polymer ?
#
loop_
_entity_poly.entity_id
_entity_poly.type
_entity_poly.pdbx_seq_one_letter_code
_entity_poly.pdbx_strand_id
1 'polypeptide(L)'
;SVMTSPEGFQLITTFVIFPLFFLSGALFPLENLPSYLSTLTAVNPVTYVVDVLRGLLIGLQYYETWENVLVLAGFAMTANLIGIQAFKRMRS
;
A
#
# COMPACT_ATOMS: atom_id res chain seq x y z
N SER A 1 13.85 15.82 14.72
CA SER A 1 14.75 16.52 13.79
C SER A 1 14.75 15.92 12.39
N VAL A 2 14.76 14.59 12.20
CA VAL A 2 14.76 13.97 10.84
C VAL A 2 13.45 14.20 10.04
N MET A 3 12.29 14.26 10.69
CA MET A 3 11.00 14.51 10.00
C MET A 3 10.70 15.98 9.70
N THR A 4 11.59 16.91 10.07
CA THR A 4 11.37 18.36 9.96
C THR A 4 12.11 19.01 8.78
N SER A 5 12.98 18.26 8.09
CA SER A 5 13.62 18.71 6.85
C SER A 5 13.03 17.99 5.64
N PRO A 6 12.92 18.65 4.46
CA PRO A 6 12.44 18.01 3.24
C PRO A 6 13.22 16.75 2.88
N GLU A 7 14.54 16.74 3.13
CA GLU A 7 15.43 15.62 2.83
C GLU A 7 15.12 14.41 3.71
N GLY A 8 14.91 14.62 5.02
CA GLY A 8 14.59 13.54 5.93
C GLY A 8 13.18 12.96 5.71
N PHE A 9 12.22 13.80 5.28
CA PHE A 9 10.91 13.32 4.84
C PHE A 9 11.00 12.44 3.58
N GLN A 10 11.77 12.87 2.58
CA GLN A 10 12.00 12.10 1.36
C GLN A 10 12.65 10.74 1.67
N LEU A 11 13.67 10.72 2.54
CA LEU A 11 14.35 9.48 2.95
C LEU A 11 13.40 8.49 3.62
N ILE A 12 12.58 8.95 4.56
CA ILE A 12 11.60 8.11 5.25
C ILE A 12 10.56 7.59 4.23
N THR A 13 10.08 8.46 3.35
CA THR A 13 9.09 8.09 2.32
C THR A 13 9.63 7.00 1.40
N THR A 14 10.84 7.16 0.86
CA THR A 14 11.48 6.15 0.00
C THR A 14 11.71 4.84 0.75
N PHE A 15 12.16 4.91 2.00
CA PHE A 15 12.37 3.72 2.84
C PHE A 15 11.07 2.97 3.12
N VAL A 16 9.91 3.64 3.15
CA VAL A 16 8.61 2.99 3.31
C VAL A 16 8.07 2.47 1.98
N ILE A 17 8.19 3.25 0.90
CA ILE A 17 7.69 2.87 -0.43
C ILE A 17 8.40 1.62 -0.95
N PHE A 18 9.72 1.50 -0.75
CA PHE A 18 10.47 0.39 -1.33
C PHE A 18 10.03 -0.99 -0.80
N PRO A 19 9.95 -1.23 0.53
CA PRO A 19 9.40 -2.48 1.08
C PRO A 19 7.94 -2.72 0.68
N LEU A 20 7.10 -1.68 0.66
CA LEU A 20 5.70 -1.82 0.22
C LEU A 20 5.62 -2.26 -1.23
N PHE A 21 6.42 -1.68 -2.12
CA PHE A 21 6.45 -2.10 -3.51
C PHE A 21 7.00 -3.52 -3.66
N PHE A 22 8.07 -3.86 -2.93
CA PHE A 22 8.65 -5.20 -2.95
C PHE A 22 7.65 -6.28 -2.51
N LEU A 23 6.86 -5.99 -1.46
CA LEU A 23 5.84 -6.87 -0.89
C LEU A 23 4.46 -6.73 -1.57
N SER A 24 4.35 -6.05 -2.71
CA SER A 24 3.06 -5.85 -3.40
C SER A 24 2.69 -6.96 -4.39
N GLY A 25 3.60 -7.90 -4.63
CA GLY A 25 3.45 -8.86 -5.72
C GLY A 25 3.74 -8.27 -7.12
N ALA A 26 4.28 -7.05 -7.21
CA ALA A 26 4.72 -6.45 -8.48
C ALA A 26 6.00 -7.11 -9.02
N LEU A 27 6.92 -7.49 -8.13
CA LEU A 27 8.21 -8.09 -8.48
C LEU A 27 8.22 -9.62 -8.33
N PHE A 28 7.39 -10.15 -7.44
CA PHE A 28 7.32 -11.58 -7.11
C PHE A 28 5.88 -12.07 -7.18
N PRO A 29 5.64 -13.33 -7.60
CA PRO A 29 4.30 -13.93 -7.59
C PRO A 29 3.70 -13.98 -6.18
N LEU A 30 2.36 -13.91 -6.10
CA LEU A 30 1.62 -14.04 -4.84
C LEU A 30 1.28 -15.52 -4.52
N GLU A 31 1.49 -16.42 -5.48
CA GLU A 31 1.25 -17.84 -5.35
C GLU A 31 2.36 -18.53 -4.52
N ASN A 32 1.98 -19.52 -3.71
CA ASN A 32 2.90 -20.37 -2.94
C ASN A 32 3.81 -19.62 -1.96
N LEU A 33 3.39 -18.46 -1.47
CA LEU A 33 4.10 -17.76 -0.40
C LEU A 33 3.99 -18.50 0.94
N PRO A 34 5.07 -18.53 1.75
CA PRO A 34 4.98 -18.90 3.16
C PRO A 34 3.94 -18.04 3.90
N SER A 35 3.33 -18.59 4.95
CA SER A 35 2.24 -17.94 5.69
C SER A 35 2.58 -16.52 6.18
N TYR A 36 3.82 -16.29 6.62
CA TYR A 36 4.27 -14.98 7.06
C TYR A 36 4.33 -13.95 5.92
N LEU A 37 4.78 -14.34 4.72
CA LEU A 37 4.79 -13.44 3.55
C LEU A 37 3.39 -13.21 3.02
N SER A 38 2.57 -14.26 2.92
CA SER A 38 1.18 -14.15 2.48
C SER A 38 0.40 -13.14 3.34
N THR A 39 0.64 -13.13 4.66
CA THR A 39 0.00 -12.15 5.55
C THR A 39 0.51 -10.73 5.30
N LEU A 40 1.83 -10.55 5.11
CA LEU A 40 2.41 -9.24 4.84
C LEU A 40 1.94 -8.64 3.51
N THR A 41 1.85 -9.45 2.46
CA THR A 41 1.35 -8.99 1.16
C THR A 41 -0.15 -8.71 1.21
N ALA A 42 -0.95 -9.48 1.96
CA ALA A 42 -2.38 -9.23 2.12
C ALA A 42 -2.70 -7.94 2.91
N VAL A 43 -1.87 -7.54 3.87
CA VAL A 43 -2.06 -6.28 4.61
C VAL A 43 -1.64 -5.06 3.76
N ASN A 44 -0.79 -5.26 2.76
CA ASN A 44 -0.25 -4.20 1.94
C ASN A 44 -1.28 -3.72 0.88
N PRO A 45 -1.79 -2.47 0.97
CA PRO A 45 -2.78 -1.96 0.02
C PRO A 45 -2.24 -1.86 -1.42
N VAL A 46 -0.93 -1.74 -1.58
CA VAL A 46 -0.28 -1.69 -2.92
C VAL A 46 -0.47 -3.02 -3.65
N THR A 47 -0.61 -4.14 -2.93
CA THR A 47 -0.91 -5.46 -3.53
C THR A 47 -2.17 -5.43 -4.37
N TYR A 48 -3.23 -4.81 -3.87
CA TYR A 48 -4.53 -4.73 -4.55
C TYR A 48 -4.50 -3.75 -5.74
N VAL A 49 -3.66 -2.71 -5.68
CA VAL A 49 -3.43 -1.83 -6.85
C VAL A 49 -2.76 -2.61 -7.97
N VAL A 50 -1.69 -3.32 -7.65
CA VAL A 50 -0.93 -4.12 -8.62
C VAL A 50 -1.81 -5.22 -9.19
N ASP A 51 -2.65 -5.84 -8.37
CA ASP A 51 -3.56 -6.89 -8.81
C ASP A 51 -4.61 -6.39 -9.81
N VAL A 52 -5.26 -5.25 -9.52
CA VAL A 52 -6.19 -4.61 -10.47
C VAL A 52 -5.48 -4.25 -11.77
N LEU A 53 -4.29 -3.64 -11.70
CA LEU A 53 -3.52 -3.28 -12.89
C LEU A 53 -3.19 -4.53 -13.73
N ARG A 54 -2.80 -5.63 -13.08
CA ARG A 54 -2.52 -6.90 -13.76
C ARG A 54 -3.78 -7.46 -14.42
N GLY A 55 -4.91 -7.44 -13.71
CA GLY A 55 -6.21 -7.85 -14.26
C GLY A 55 -6.60 -7.05 -15.49
N LEU A 56 -6.40 -5.73 -15.46
CA LEU A 56 -6.73 -4.83 -16.57
C LEU A 56 -5.78 -4.94 -17.76
N LEU A 57 -4.48 -5.13 -17.52
CA LEU A 57 -3.47 -5.12 -18.58
C LEU A 57 -3.33 -6.46 -19.28
N ILE A 58 -3.41 -7.57 -18.53
CA ILE A 58 -3.11 -8.91 -19.05
C ILE A 58 -4.18 -9.95 -18.71
N GLY A 59 -5.29 -9.55 -18.08
CA GLY A 59 -6.41 -10.44 -17.77
C GLY A 59 -6.17 -11.41 -16.62
N LEU A 60 -5.13 -11.19 -15.81
CA LEU A 60 -4.77 -12.04 -14.67
C LEU A 60 -4.95 -11.26 -13.36
N GLN A 61 -5.90 -11.69 -12.53
CA GLN A 61 -6.12 -11.16 -11.18
C GLN A 61 -6.02 -12.28 -10.15
N TYR A 62 -5.44 -11.98 -9.00
CA TYR A 62 -5.29 -12.88 -7.86
C TYR A 62 -6.47 -12.75 -6.89
N TYR A 63 -6.92 -11.52 -6.63
CA TYR A 63 -8.11 -11.23 -5.82
C TYR A 63 -9.30 -10.91 -6.72
N GLU A 64 -10.50 -11.08 -6.18
CA GLU A 64 -11.70 -10.66 -6.88
C GLU A 64 -11.76 -9.13 -6.97
N THR A 65 -12.36 -8.61 -8.04
CA THR A 65 -12.42 -7.16 -8.29
C THR A 65 -13.06 -6.40 -7.12
N TRP A 66 -14.08 -6.96 -6.47
CA TRP A 66 -14.75 -6.32 -5.34
C TRP A 66 -13.87 -6.29 -4.08
N GLU A 67 -13.05 -7.31 -3.83
CA GLU A 67 -12.10 -7.35 -2.71
C GLU A 67 -11.04 -6.25 -2.89
N ASN A 68 -10.49 -6.16 -4.10
CA ASN A 68 -9.59 -5.09 -4.50
C ASN A 68 -10.20 -3.71 -4.24
N VAL A 69 -11.43 -3.47 -4.69
CA VAL A 69 -12.12 -2.18 -4.49
C VAL A 69 -12.37 -1.90 -3.01
N LEU A 70 -12.82 -2.88 -2.22
CA LEU A 70 -13.10 -2.68 -0.80
C LEU A 70 -11.84 -2.34 -0.01
N VAL A 71 -10.74 -3.07 -0.23
CA VAL A 71 -9.48 -2.82 0.49
C VAL A 71 -8.93 -1.45 0.13
N LEU A 72 -8.93 -1.10 -1.16
CA LEU A 72 -8.44 0.21 -1.61
C LEU A 72 -9.32 1.36 -1.09
N ALA A 73 -10.64 1.21 -1.09
CA ALA A 73 -11.55 2.20 -0.53
C ALA A 73 -11.37 2.35 0.98
N GLY A 74 -11.22 1.25 1.71
CA GLY A 74 -10.95 1.24 3.15
C GLY A 74 -9.61 1.92 3.48
N PHE A 75 -8.55 1.59 2.75
CA PHE A 75 -7.24 2.22 2.91
C PHE A 75 -7.30 3.72 2.59
N ALA A 76 -7.93 4.11 1.47
CA ALA A 76 -8.08 5.51 1.11
C ALA A 76 -8.84 6.29 2.18
N MET A 77 -9.94 5.74 2.72
CA MET A 77 -10.70 6.39 3.77
C MET A 77 -9.88 6.55 5.05
N THR A 78 -9.20 5.50 5.51
CA THR A 78 -8.36 5.55 6.72
C THR A 78 -7.19 6.53 6.58
N ALA A 79 -6.48 6.51 5.45
CA ALA A 79 -5.40 7.45 5.16
C ALA A 79 -5.89 8.91 5.14
N ASN A 80 -7.04 9.17 4.52
CA ASN A 80 -7.65 10.51 4.52
C ASN A 80 -8.03 10.96 5.94
N LEU A 81 -8.64 10.08 6.74
CA LEU A 81 -9.00 10.40 8.13
C LEU A 81 -7.77 10.71 8.99
N ILE A 82 -6.70 9.93 8.86
CA ILE A 82 -5.42 10.18 9.53
C ILE A 82 -4.84 11.52 9.09
N GLY A 83 -4.84 11.80 7.78
CA GLY A 83 -4.41 13.08 7.23
C GLY A 83 -5.17 14.25 7.84
N ILE A 84 -6.51 14.21 7.82
CA ILE A 84 -7.38 15.24 8.40
C ILE A 84 -7.04 15.46 9.88
N GLN A 85 -6.85 14.39 10.65
CA GLN A 85 -6.53 14.49 12.09
C GLN A 85 -5.13 15.10 12.32
N ALA A 86 -4.14 14.71 11.52
CA ALA A 86 -2.79 15.27 11.57
C ALA A 86 -2.81 16.78 11.26
N PHE A 87 -3.55 17.20 10.22
CA PHE A 87 -3.71 18.62 9.88
C PHE A 87 -4.42 19.42 10.96
N LYS A 88 -5.46 18.87 11.59
CA LYS A 88 -6.15 19.52 12.71
C LYS A 88 -5.20 19.78 13.89
N ARG A 89 -4.33 18.81 14.22
CA ARG A 89 -3.33 18.94 15.30
C ARG A 89 -2.26 19.99 15.03
N MET A 90 -1.93 20.28 13.77
CA MET A 90 -0.96 21.33 13.43
C MET A 90 -1.53 22.74 13.52
N ARG A 91 -2.86 22.89 13.50
CA ARG A 91 -3.55 24.18 13.53
C ARG A 91 -4.03 24.58 14.93
N SER A 92 -4.07 23.65 15.89
CA SER A 92 -4.34 23.92 17.31
C SER A 92 -3.05 24.20 18.08
#